data_AF-A0A961XPF2-F1
#
_entry.id   AF-A0A961XPF2-F1
#
_cell.length_a   1.000
_cell.length_b   1.000
_cell.length_c   1.000
_cell.angle_alpha   90.00
_cell.angle_beta   90.00
_cell.angle_gamma   90.00
#
_symmetry.space_group_name_H-M   'P 1'
#
loop_
_entity.id
_entity.type
_entity.pdbx_description
1 polymer ?
#
loop_
_entity_poly.entity_id
_entity_poly.type
_entity_poly.pdbx_seq_one_letter_code
_entity_poly.pdbx_strand_id
1 'polypeptide(L)'
;GKAYETSGGLHGVGVSVVNALSIHLEAEVAINRKLYRQEFRQGIPVSGLQHLGDVHNRRGTRVRFKPDEEIFGKGCAFDPERLYKMARSKAYLFGGVEIRWKCDPSLVEGRKDVEANAVFHFPGGLKDYLEATISNQHKVTLEPFAGKTEKSGGHGAVEWAVAWYGDDGFVNSYCNTIPTRDGGTHEAGLRIALARGLKSYADIIGNKKASLITTDDVMTSAAAMMSVFIREPEFVGQTKDKLATVEAQRIVENAIRDPFDHWLAASPQQANKLLEWVIDR
;
A
#
# COMPACT_ATOMS: atom_id res chain seq x y z
N GLY A 1 10.92 20.00 3.98
CA GLY A 1 9.73 19.25 4.42
C GLY A 1 9.97 18.57 5.74
N LYS A 2 9.88 19.29 6.87
CA LYS A 2 9.97 18.73 8.24
C LYS A 2 8.61 18.32 8.83
N ALA A 3 7.52 18.46 8.07
CA ALA A 3 6.16 18.26 8.56
C ALA A 3 5.68 16.79 8.49
N TYR A 4 6.31 15.95 7.67
CA TYR A 4 5.94 14.54 7.49
C TYR A 4 7.15 13.66 7.77
N GLU A 5 6.96 12.67 8.65
CA GLU A 5 8.00 11.68 8.96
C GLU A 5 8.21 10.70 7.81
N THR A 6 7.13 10.29 7.13
CA THR A 6 7.15 9.52 5.88
C THR A 6 6.05 10.03 4.95
N SER A 7 6.34 10.13 3.66
CA SER A 7 5.36 10.54 2.64
C SER A 7 5.71 9.95 1.27
N GLY A 8 4.69 9.62 0.47
CA GLY A 8 4.89 9.26 -0.94
C GLY A 8 5.22 10.48 -1.81
N GLY A 9 4.69 11.66 -1.45
CA GLY A 9 5.04 12.92 -2.09
C GLY A 9 6.40 13.42 -1.61
N LEU A 10 7.38 13.46 -2.51
CA LEU A 10 8.75 13.94 -2.21
C LEU A 10 9.08 15.22 -2.98
N HIS A 11 8.49 15.40 -4.16
CA HIS A 11 8.91 16.44 -5.11
C HIS A 11 8.19 17.78 -4.91
N GLY A 12 7.14 17.85 -4.08
CA GLY A 12 6.39 19.10 -3.84
C GLY A 12 5.57 19.62 -5.04
N VAL A 13 5.62 18.96 -6.20
CA VAL A 13 4.98 19.42 -7.45
C VAL A 13 3.57 18.84 -7.70
N GLY A 14 3.12 17.86 -6.92
CA GLY A 14 1.90 17.10 -7.25
C GLY A 14 0.65 17.99 -7.40
N VAL A 15 0.34 18.77 -6.36
CA VAL A 15 -0.85 19.64 -6.36
C VAL A 15 -0.72 20.82 -7.33
N SER A 16 0.50 21.33 -7.57
CA SER A 16 0.71 22.41 -8.52
C SER A 16 0.51 21.95 -9.96
N VAL A 17 0.90 20.72 -10.30
CA VAL A 17 0.60 20.14 -11.62
C VAL A 17 -0.90 19.96 -11.79
N VAL A 18 -1.61 19.42 -10.78
CA VAL A 18 -3.08 19.31 -10.83
C VAL A 18 -3.72 20.68 -11.05
N ASN A 19 -3.25 21.71 -10.36
CA ASN A 19 -3.74 23.08 -10.53
C ASN A 19 -3.51 23.62 -11.94
N ALA A 20 -2.30 23.44 -12.48
CA ALA A 20 -1.94 23.91 -13.82
C ALA A 20 -2.74 23.22 -14.93
N LEU A 21 -3.07 21.94 -14.77
CA LEU A 21 -3.79 21.14 -15.77
C LEU A 21 -5.32 21.13 -15.57
N SER A 22 -5.85 22.07 -14.79
CA SER A 22 -7.28 22.18 -14.49
C SER A 22 -7.84 23.52 -14.96
N ILE A 23 -9.01 23.52 -15.60
CA ILE A 23 -9.70 24.78 -15.92
C ILE A 23 -10.15 25.51 -14.66
N HIS A 24 -10.42 24.76 -13.59
CA HIS A 24 -10.79 25.31 -12.30
C HIS A 24 -10.32 24.39 -11.18
N LEU A 25 -9.77 24.99 -10.12
CA LEU A 25 -9.45 24.32 -8.86
C LEU A 25 -9.92 25.18 -7.69
N GLU A 26 -10.55 24.55 -6.70
CA GLU A 26 -10.94 25.14 -5.42
C GLU A 26 -10.24 24.38 -4.29
N ALA A 27 -9.54 25.11 -3.42
CA ALA A 27 -8.95 24.58 -2.20
C ALA A 27 -9.65 25.20 -0.99
N GLU A 28 -10.23 24.37 -0.12
CA GLU A 28 -10.74 24.78 1.19
C GLU A 28 -9.87 24.21 2.31
N VAL A 29 -9.49 25.04 3.27
CA VAL A 29 -8.69 24.63 4.43
C VAL A 29 -9.43 25.00 5.71
N ALA A 30 -9.75 23.99 6.52
CA ALA A 30 -10.27 24.17 7.88
C ALA A 30 -9.12 23.97 8.88
N ILE A 31 -8.67 25.05 9.51
CA ILE A 31 -7.57 25.06 10.48
C ILE A 31 -7.81 26.12 11.54
N ASN A 32 -7.41 25.86 12.79
CA ASN A 32 -7.57 26.80 13.91
C ASN A 32 -9.02 27.34 14.07
N ARG A 33 -10.02 26.47 13.85
CA ARG A 33 -11.46 26.78 13.87
C ARG A 33 -11.91 27.81 12.82
N LYS A 34 -11.11 28.05 11.78
CA LYS A 34 -11.41 28.97 10.68
C LYS A 34 -11.44 28.22 9.37
N LEU A 35 -12.32 28.65 8.46
CA LEU A 35 -12.43 28.13 7.11
C LEU A 35 -11.86 29.14 6.12
N TYR A 36 -10.96 28.67 5.28
CA TYR A 36 -10.37 29.44 4.19
C TYR A 36 -10.72 28.80 2.86
N ARG A 37 -10.89 29.61 1.82
CA ARG A 37 -11.05 29.16 0.43
C ARG A 37 -10.16 29.95 -0.51
N GLN A 38 -9.59 29.28 -1.49
CA GLN A 38 -8.95 29.93 -2.63
C GLN A 38 -9.31 29.20 -3.92
N GLU A 39 -9.57 29.98 -4.96
CA GLU A 39 -9.91 29.48 -6.29
C GLU A 39 -8.82 29.82 -7.29
N PHE A 40 -8.66 28.91 -8.26
CA PHE A 40 -7.67 28.99 -9.32
C PHE A 40 -8.34 28.65 -10.67
N ARG A 41 -7.79 29.19 -11.75
CA ARG A 41 -8.10 28.81 -13.14
C ARG A 41 -6.79 28.63 -13.89
N GLN A 42 -6.58 27.44 -14.47
CA GLN A 42 -5.37 27.10 -15.23
C GLN A 42 -4.08 27.47 -14.46
N GLY A 43 -4.03 27.10 -13.17
CA GLY A 43 -2.91 27.39 -12.28
C GLY A 43 -2.89 28.77 -11.62
N ILE A 44 -3.67 29.74 -12.13
CA ILE A 44 -3.60 31.14 -11.68
C ILE A 44 -4.68 31.41 -10.62
N PRO A 45 -4.33 32.00 -9.45
CA PRO A 45 -5.32 32.44 -8.47
C PRO A 45 -6.30 33.44 -9.07
N VAL A 46 -7.61 33.19 -8.95
CA VAL A 46 -8.64 34.13 -9.43
C VAL A 46 -9.19 35.03 -8.34
N SER A 47 -8.85 34.75 -7.08
CA SER A 47 -9.09 35.62 -5.94
C SER A 47 -7.98 35.47 -4.90
N GLY A 48 -7.88 36.44 -3.99
CA GLY A 48 -7.08 36.29 -2.78
C GLY A 48 -7.66 35.20 -1.86
N LEU A 49 -6.91 34.82 -0.82
CA LEU A 49 -7.38 33.84 0.17
C LEU A 49 -8.61 34.39 0.91
N GLN A 50 -9.75 33.74 0.73
CA GLN A 50 -11.01 34.15 1.35
C GLN A 50 -11.13 33.53 2.73
N HIS A 51 -11.52 34.34 3.72
CA HIS A 51 -11.93 33.86 5.04
C HIS A 51 -13.44 33.67 5.06
N LEU A 52 -13.89 32.42 5.20
CA LEU A 52 -15.31 32.05 5.16
C LEU A 52 -15.95 31.99 6.55
N GLY A 53 -15.24 32.42 7.58
CA GLY A 53 -15.71 32.45 8.96
C GLY A 53 -15.28 31.25 9.80
N ASP A 54 -15.89 31.15 10.97
CA ASP A 54 -15.55 30.14 11.96
C ASP A 54 -16.24 28.80 11.67
N VAL A 55 -15.53 27.70 11.96
CA VAL A 55 -16.01 26.33 11.84
C VAL A 55 -15.67 25.51 13.08
N HIS A 56 -16.65 24.75 13.58
CA HIS A 56 -16.49 23.84 14.71
C HIS A 56 -16.39 22.39 14.24
N ASN A 57 -15.62 21.56 14.96
CA ASN A 57 -15.47 20.13 14.71
C ASN A 57 -15.04 19.75 13.27
N ARG A 58 -14.41 20.68 12.55
CA ARG A 58 -13.87 20.48 11.20
C ARG A 58 -12.39 20.83 11.19
N ARG A 59 -11.57 19.91 10.70
CA ARG A 59 -10.14 20.12 10.42
C ARG A 59 -9.77 19.35 9.17
N GLY A 60 -8.95 19.94 8.31
CA GLY A 60 -8.43 19.30 7.10
C GLY A 60 -8.63 20.15 5.84
N THR A 61 -8.31 19.54 4.71
CA THR A 61 -8.28 20.21 3.41
C THR A 61 -9.22 19.51 2.44
N ARG A 62 -10.02 20.28 1.70
CA ARG A 62 -10.77 19.80 0.53
C ARG A 62 -10.13 20.40 -0.72
N VAL A 63 -9.88 19.57 -1.72
CA VAL A 63 -9.49 20.02 -3.06
C VAL A 63 -10.54 19.53 -4.03
N ARG A 64 -11.06 20.43 -4.86
CA ARG A 64 -11.98 20.14 -5.97
C ARG A 64 -11.36 20.71 -7.23
N PHE A 65 -11.33 19.95 -8.31
CA PHE A 65 -10.79 20.42 -9.57
C PHE A 65 -11.56 19.84 -10.76
N LYS A 66 -11.50 20.52 -11.90
CA LYS A 66 -12.02 20.04 -13.18
C LYS A 66 -10.87 20.02 -14.20
N PRO A 67 -10.53 18.84 -14.76
CA PRO A 67 -9.48 18.72 -15.78
C PRO A 67 -9.73 19.62 -16.99
N ASP A 68 -8.64 20.05 -17.63
CA ASP A 68 -8.70 20.87 -18.83
C ASP A 68 -8.86 20.03 -20.11
N GLU A 69 -10.01 20.17 -20.78
CA GLU A 69 -10.31 19.47 -22.04
C GLU A 69 -9.43 19.93 -23.21
N GLU A 70 -8.82 21.12 -23.15
CA GLU A 70 -7.84 21.55 -24.16
C GLU A 70 -6.54 20.73 -24.06
N ILE A 71 -6.24 20.23 -22.86
CA ILE A 71 -5.04 19.43 -22.58
C ILE A 71 -5.32 17.94 -22.73
N PHE A 72 -6.43 17.46 -22.16
CA PHE A 72 -6.77 16.03 -22.10
C PHE A 72 -7.72 15.57 -23.22
N GLY A 73 -8.16 16.48 -24.08
CA GLY A 73 -9.11 16.21 -25.15
C GLY A 73 -10.56 16.41 -24.73
N LYS A 74 -11.39 16.73 -25.72
CA LYS A 74 -12.83 16.98 -25.53
C LYS A 74 -13.52 15.77 -24.92
N GLY A 75 -14.33 16.00 -23.88
CA GLY A 75 -15.05 14.95 -23.18
C GLY A 75 -14.19 14.07 -22.27
N CYS A 76 -13.01 14.56 -21.85
CA CYS A 76 -12.18 13.83 -20.89
C CYS A 76 -12.97 13.54 -19.60
N ALA A 77 -12.90 12.30 -19.13
CA ALA A 77 -13.62 11.83 -17.97
C ALA A 77 -12.74 10.92 -17.12
N PHE A 78 -13.00 10.90 -15.82
CA PHE A 78 -12.39 9.90 -14.94
C PHE A 78 -13.05 8.55 -15.17
N ASP A 79 -12.26 7.48 -15.12
CA ASP A 79 -12.78 6.11 -15.03
C ASP A 79 -13.15 5.80 -13.56
N PRO A 80 -14.45 5.67 -13.22
CA PRO A 80 -14.89 5.46 -11.85
C PRO A 80 -14.36 4.15 -11.27
N GLU A 81 -14.22 3.11 -12.08
CA GLU A 81 -13.77 1.80 -11.61
C GLU A 81 -12.30 1.82 -11.19
N ARG A 82 -11.45 2.46 -12.00
CA ARG A 82 -10.04 2.65 -11.64
C ARG A 82 -9.89 3.45 -10.35
N LEU A 83 -10.67 4.52 -10.17
CA LEU A 83 -10.65 5.32 -8.96
C LEU A 83 -11.20 4.58 -7.75
N TYR A 84 -12.27 3.80 -7.90
CA TYR A 84 -12.86 2.97 -6.86
C TYR A 84 -11.87 1.92 -6.35
N LYS A 85 -11.25 1.18 -7.27
CA LYS A 85 -10.19 0.20 -6.96
C LYS A 85 -9.00 0.85 -6.26
N MET A 86 -8.59 2.05 -6.70
CA MET A 86 -7.51 2.81 -6.06
C MET A 86 -7.89 3.28 -4.64
N ALA A 87 -9.11 3.80 -4.44
CA ALA A 87 -9.58 4.23 -3.14
C ALA A 87 -9.63 3.05 -2.16
N ARG A 88 -10.16 1.90 -2.61
CA ARG A 88 -10.21 0.68 -1.82
C ARG A 88 -8.81 0.17 -1.46
N SER A 89 -7.87 0.14 -2.40
CA SER A 89 -6.49 -0.32 -2.13
C SER A 89 -5.76 0.59 -1.13
N LYS A 90 -5.98 1.91 -1.19
CA LYS A 90 -5.42 2.86 -0.21
C LYS A 90 -5.96 2.65 1.20
N ALA A 91 -7.21 2.21 1.36
CA ALA A 91 -7.76 1.92 2.68
C ALA A 91 -7.09 0.68 3.32
N TYR A 92 -6.66 -0.30 2.52
CA TYR A 92 -5.90 -1.44 3.03
C TYR A 92 -4.48 -1.07 3.49
N LEU A 93 -3.84 -0.10 2.82
CA LEU A 93 -2.44 0.31 3.11
C LEU A 93 -2.29 1.14 4.38
N PHE A 94 -3.39 1.58 4.97
CA PHE A 94 -3.40 2.30 6.24
C PHE A 94 -4.45 1.68 7.15
N GLY A 95 -4.05 0.66 7.91
CA GLY A 95 -4.90 0.07 8.95
C GLY A 95 -5.44 1.16 9.89
N GLY A 96 -6.75 1.40 9.82
CA GLY A 96 -7.48 2.42 10.59
C GLY A 96 -7.85 3.71 9.83
N VAL A 97 -7.52 3.85 8.55
CA VAL A 97 -8.06 4.95 7.71
C VAL A 97 -9.40 4.54 7.11
N GLU A 98 -10.39 5.41 7.28
CA GLU A 98 -11.68 5.29 6.62
C GLU A 98 -11.69 6.15 5.35
N ILE A 99 -12.00 5.55 4.21
CA ILE A 99 -12.21 6.25 2.94
C ILE A 99 -13.69 6.17 2.57
N ARG A 100 -14.34 7.33 2.49
CA ARG A 100 -15.74 7.46 2.03
C ARG A 100 -15.74 7.78 0.54
N TRP A 101 -16.14 6.81 -0.26
CA TRP A 101 -16.30 6.95 -1.70
C TRP A 101 -17.70 7.45 -2.04
N LYS A 102 -17.77 8.43 -2.96
CA LYS A 102 -19.01 8.91 -3.57
C LYS A 102 -18.77 9.19 -5.04
N CYS A 103 -19.64 8.64 -5.89
CA CYS A 103 -19.69 8.85 -7.33
C CYS A 103 -21.12 9.15 -7.75
N ASP A 104 -21.30 9.92 -8.82
CA ASP A 104 -22.61 10.15 -9.40
C ASP A 104 -23.17 8.81 -9.93
N PRO A 105 -24.42 8.41 -9.56
CA PRO A 105 -25.00 7.15 -10.01
C PRO A 105 -24.99 6.96 -11.54
N SER A 106 -25.13 8.04 -12.32
CA SER A 106 -25.12 7.98 -13.78
C SER A 106 -23.77 7.54 -14.37
N LEU A 107 -22.67 7.69 -13.62
CA LEU A 107 -21.32 7.31 -14.07
C LEU A 107 -20.99 5.83 -13.81
N VAL A 108 -21.79 5.17 -12.97
CA VAL A 108 -21.59 3.76 -12.56
C VAL A 108 -22.71 2.85 -13.01
N GLU A 109 -23.74 3.38 -13.68
CA GLU A 109 -24.83 2.61 -14.24
C GLU A 109 -24.31 1.50 -15.17
N GLY A 110 -24.79 0.28 -14.98
CA GLY A 110 -24.35 -0.91 -15.73
C GLY A 110 -23.00 -1.50 -15.31
N ARG A 111 -22.26 -0.89 -14.37
CA ARG A 111 -21.03 -1.48 -13.81
C ARG A 111 -21.35 -2.34 -12.59
N LYS A 112 -20.80 -3.55 -12.55
CA LYS A 112 -21.06 -4.52 -11.47
C LYS A 112 -20.16 -4.32 -10.24
N ASP A 113 -18.94 -3.84 -10.45
CA ASP A 113 -17.90 -3.82 -9.42
C ASP A 113 -17.68 -2.45 -8.77
N VAL A 114 -18.54 -1.48 -9.06
CA VAL A 114 -18.40 -0.08 -8.59
C VAL A 114 -19.72 0.41 -8.02
N GLU A 115 -19.71 0.72 -6.73
CA GLU A 115 -20.86 1.31 -6.06
C GLU A 115 -20.82 2.84 -6.16
N ALA A 116 -22.01 3.47 -6.25
CA ALA A 116 -22.13 4.92 -6.22
C ALA A 116 -21.71 5.50 -4.86
N ASN A 117 -21.90 4.76 -3.76
CA ASN A 117 -21.46 5.14 -2.42
C ASN A 117 -20.86 3.91 -1.75
N ALA A 118 -19.66 4.03 -1.19
CA ALA A 118 -19.03 2.97 -0.42
C ALA A 118 -18.21 3.55 0.74
N VAL A 119 -18.02 2.76 1.79
CA VAL A 119 -17.12 3.10 2.90
C VAL A 119 -16.08 1.99 3.00
N PHE A 120 -14.82 2.34 2.81
CA PHE A 120 -13.70 1.42 2.94
C PHE A 120 -13.02 1.65 4.27
N HIS A 121 -13.02 0.61 5.11
CA HIS A 121 -12.33 0.61 6.38
C HIS A 121 -11.88 -0.82 6.69
N PHE A 122 -10.56 -1.04 6.66
CA PHE A 122 -9.95 -2.35 6.80
C PHE A 122 -8.97 -2.33 7.99
N PRO A 123 -9.44 -2.63 9.21
CA PRO A 123 -8.61 -2.53 10.41
C PRO A 123 -7.46 -3.55 10.42
N GLY A 124 -7.60 -4.68 9.73
CA GLY A 124 -6.54 -5.68 9.54
C GLY A 124 -5.56 -5.35 8.42
N GLY A 125 -5.76 -4.23 7.71
CA GLY A 125 -4.79 -3.66 6.77
C GLY A 125 -4.41 -4.64 5.65
N LEU A 126 -3.12 -4.92 5.50
CA LEU A 126 -2.63 -5.83 4.46
C LEU A 126 -3.08 -7.28 4.63
N LYS A 127 -3.38 -7.72 5.85
CA LYS A 127 -3.96 -9.06 6.09
C LYS A 127 -5.32 -9.18 5.40
N ASP A 128 -6.22 -8.22 5.66
CA ASP A 128 -7.55 -8.18 5.05
C ASP A 128 -7.45 -8.10 3.51
N TYR A 129 -6.44 -7.38 3.00
CA TYR A 129 -6.24 -7.26 1.55
C TYR A 129 -5.80 -8.59 0.93
N LEU A 130 -4.82 -9.26 1.55
CA LEU A 130 -4.35 -10.55 1.08
C LEU A 130 -5.50 -11.56 1.10
N GLU A 131 -6.22 -11.67 2.21
CA GLU A 131 -7.33 -12.61 2.36
C GLU A 131 -8.44 -12.38 1.34
N ALA A 132 -8.79 -11.12 1.06
CA ALA A 132 -9.75 -10.80 0.01
C ALA A 132 -9.24 -11.23 -1.38
N THR A 133 -7.94 -11.04 -1.65
CA THR A 133 -7.31 -11.35 -2.94
C THR A 133 -7.28 -12.84 -3.23
N ILE A 134 -7.00 -13.68 -2.22
CA ILE A 134 -6.91 -15.15 -2.36
C ILE A 134 -8.10 -15.89 -1.76
N SER A 135 -9.22 -15.21 -1.54
CA SER A 135 -10.38 -15.72 -0.77
C SER A 135 -10.94 -17.06 -1.27
N ASN A 136 -10.91 -17.30 -2.58
CA ASN A 136 -11.46 -18.52 -3.21
C ASN A 136 -10.41 -19.59 -3.50
N GLN A 137 -9.19 -19.45 -2.97
CA GLN A 137 -8.08 -20.34 -3.27
C GLN A 137 -7.73 -21.25 -2.09
N HIS A 138 -7.24 -22.45 -2.39
CA HIS A 138 -6.71 -23.35 -1.37
C HIS A 138 -5.41 -22.80 -0.79
N LYS A 139 -5.37 -22.62 0.53
CA LYS A 139 -4.20 -22.14 1.28
C LYS A 139 -3.48 -23.33 1.92
N VAL A 140 -2.16 -23.31 1.86
CA VAL A 140 -1.27 -24.32 2.47
C VAL A 140 -1.34 -24.25 3.99
N THR A 141 -1.39 -23.02 4.52
CA THR A 141 -1.50 -22.75 5.96
C THR A 141 -2.84 -22.10 6.30
N LEU A 142 -3.32 -22.33 7.52
CA LEU A 142 -4.63 -21.84 7.98
C LEU A 142 -4.73 -20.31 8.01
N GLU A 143 -3.75 -19.67 8.65
CA GLU A 143 -3.69 -18.22 8.82
C GLU A 143 -2.52 -17.66 8.01
N PRO A 144 -2.68 -16.51 7.34
CA PRO A 144 -1.55 -15.80 6.76
C PRO A 144 -0.52 -15.41 7.82
N PHE A 145 0.76 -15.46 7.47
CA PHE A 145 1.81 -14.81 8.24
C PHE A 145 1.72 -13.30 8.03
N ALA A 146 1.16 -12.59 9.01
CA ALA A 146 0.94 -11.15 8.92
C ALA A 146 1.41 -10.42 10.18
N GLY A 147 1.82 -9.17 10.01
CA GLY A 147 2.30 -8.35 11.11
C GLY A 147 2.63 -6.93 10.67
N LYS A 148 2.93 -6.10 11.66
CA LYS A 148 3.44 -4.74 11.46
C LYS A 148 4.43 -4.39 12.56
N THR A 149 5.45 -3.63 12.21
CA THR A 149 6.35 -3.04 13.20
C THR A 149 5.61 -1.97 13.99
N GLU A 150 5.77 -1.94 15.31
CA GLU A 150 5.33 -0.80 16.11
C GLU A 150 6.09 0.46 15.68
N LYS A 151 5.42 1.62 15.64
CA LYS A 151 6.06 2.90 15.33
C LYS A 151 6.90 3.36 16.52
N SER A 152 8.00 2.69 16.79
CA SER A 152 9.06 3.19 17.68
C SER A 152 10.03 4.00 16.83
N GLY A 153 10.18 5.29 17.11
CA GLY A 153 10.97 6.21 16.28
C GLY A 153 12.31 5.64 15.82
N GLY A 154 12.61 5.81 14.52
CA GLY A 154 13.83 5.32 13.87
C GLY A 154 13.54 4.62 12.54
N HIS A 155 14.35 4.96 11.52
CA HIS A 155 14.63 4.35 10.21
C HIS A 155 13.55 3.71 9.31
N GLY A 156 12.37 3.34 9.80
CA GLY A 156 11.23 2.94 8.97
C GLY A 156 10.28 1.96 9.65
N ALA A 157 9.12 1.74 9.05
CA ALA A 157 8.14 0.76 9.49
C ALA A 157 7.78 -0.20 8.36
N VAL A 158 7.37 -1.42 8.70
CA VAL A 158 6.97 -2.46 7.75
C VAL A 158 5.63 -3.02 8.19
N GLU A 159 4.72 -3.20 7.23
CA GLU A 159 3.53 -4.03 7.35
C GLU A 159 3.60 -5.12 6.29
N TRP A 160 3.27 -6.35 6.66
CA TRP A 160 3.34 -7.50 5.77
C TRP A 160 2.17 -8.45 6.00
N ALA A 161 1.80 -9.17 4.95
CA ALA A 161 0.95 -10.35 4.99
C ALA A 161 1.42 -11.31 3.90
N VAL A 162 1.63 -12.58 4.25
CA VAL A 162 2.09 -13.62 3.34
C VAL A 162 1.28 -14.89 3.55
N ALA A 163 0.84 -15.51 2.47
CA ALA A 163 0.20 -16.81 2.48
C ALA A 163 0.73 -17.64 1.31
N TRP A 164 0.80 -18.95 1.48
CA TRP A 164 1.15 -19.89 0.41
C TRP A 164 -0.11 -20.59 -0.07
N TYR A 165 -0.26 -20.73 -1.39
CA TYR A 165 -1.51 -21.21 -2.00
C TYR A 165 -1.26 -22.02 -3.28
N GLY A 166 -2.31 -22.59 -3.86
CA GLY A 166 -2.20 -23.54 -4.98
C GLY A 166 -1.73 -22.97 -6.33
N ASP A 167 -1.75 -21.66 -6.52
CA ASP A 167 -1.44 -21.00 -7.81
C ASP A 167 -0.02 -20.39 -7.81
N ASP A 168 0.31 -19.64 -8.85
CA ASP A 168 1.55 -18.88 -8.95
C ASP A 168 1.62 -17.74 -7.92
N GLY A 169 2.78 -17.61 -7.28
CA GLY A 169 3.06 -16.57 -6.30
C GLY A 169 3.04 -15.17 -6.90
N PHE A 170 2.73 -14.18 -6.07
CA PHE A 170 2.82 -12.77 -6.42
C PHE A 170 3.27 -11.94 -5.22
N VAL A 171 3.89 -10.80 -5.49
CA VAL A 171 4.23 -9.81 -4.46
C VAL A 171 3.66 -8.46 -4.88
N ASN A 172 2.71 -7.96 -4.11
CA ASN A 172 2.23 -6.59 -4.22
C ASN A 172 2.92 -5.76 -3.14
N SER A 173 3.94 -5.01 -3.54
CA SER A 173 4.75 -4.24 -2.63
C SER A 173 4.58 -2.73 -2.80
N TYR A 174 4.77 -2.00 -1.70
CA TYR A 174 4.60 -0.56 -1.64
C TYR A 174 5.71 0.09 -0.82
N CYS A 175 6.14 1.28 -1.23
CA CYS A 175 7.00 2.15 -0.43
C CYS A 175 6.32 3.51 -0.23
N ASN A 176 6.06 3.90 1.02
CA ASN A 176 5.30 5.10 1.37
C ASN A 176 3.97 5.19 0.59
N THR A 177 3.27 4.05 0.46
CA THR A 177 2.02 3.83 -0.32
C THR A 177 2.15 3.88 -1.84
N ILE A 178 3.34 4.12 -2.38
CA ILE A 178 3.59 4.07 -3.82
C ILE A 178 3.78 2.61 -4.21
N PRO A 179 3.01 2.08 -5.17
CA PRO A 179 3.20 0.71 -5.64
C PRO A 179 4.55 0.58 -6.34
N THR A 180 5.32 -0.44 -5.99
CA THR A 180 6.59 -0.79 -6.60
C THR A 180 6.41 -2.07 -7.42
N ARG A 181 5.92 -1.93 -8.65
CA ARG A 181 5.52 -3.06 -9.52
C ARG A 181 6.69 -3.97 -9.92
N ASP A 182 7.89 -3.41 -10.00
CA ASP A 182 9.13 -4.12 -10.33
C ASP A 182 9.89 -4.51 -9.04
N GLY A 183 9.24 -4.41 -7.89
CA GLY A 183 9.75 -4.74 -6.57
C GLY A 183 10.87 -3.83 -6.10
N GLY A 184 11.95 -4.40 -5.58
CA GLY A 184 13.09 -3.64 -5.08
C GLY A 184 13.76 -4.26 -3.86
N THR A 185 14.54 -3.44 -3.16
CA THR A 185 15.34 -3.84 -2.00
C THR A 185 14.49 -4.36 -0.84
N HIS A 186 13.30 -3.80 -0.62
CA HIS A 186 12.34 -4.28 0.40
C HIS A 186 11.83 -5.69 0.11
N GLU A 187 11.50 -5.99 -1.16
CA GLU A 187 11.11 -7.35 -1.55
C GLU A 187 12.25 -8.36 -1.38
N ALA A 188 13.47 -7.98 -1.73
CA ALA A 188 14.65 -8.82 -1.52
C ALA A 188 14.80 -9.19 -0.03
N GLY A 189 14.58 -8.23 0.88
CA GLY A 189 14.63 -8.47 2.31
C GLY A 189 13.58 -9.47 2.81
N LEU A 190 12.34 -9.37 2.31
CA LEU A 190 11.28 -10.35 2.61
C LEU A 190 11.69 -11.75 2.17
N ARG A 191 12.13 -11.88 0.91
CA ARG A 191 12.51 -13.17 0.31
C ARG A 191 13.60 -13.86 1.14
N ILE A 192 14.64 -13.11 1.51
CA ILE A 192 15.75 -13.61 2.32
C ILE A 192 15.27 -14.02 3.72
N ALA A 193 14.44 -13.19 4.38
CA ALA A 193 13.95 -13.46 5.72
C ALA A 193 13.10 -14.75 5.78
N LEU A 194 12.17 -14.92 4.84
CA LEU A 194 11.31 -16.11 4.77
C LEU A 194 12.11 -17.38 4.49
N ALA A 195 13.02 -17.35 3.50
CA ALA A 195 13.84 -18.51 3.18
C ALA A 195 14.77 -18.90 4.34
N ARG A 196 15.34 -17.91 5.04
CA ARG A 196 16.16 -18.16 6.22
C ARG A 196 15.35 -18.78 7.35
N GLY A 197 14.17 -18.25 7.66
CA GLY A 197 13.32 -18.77 8.74
C GLY A 197 12.88 -20.21 8.48
N LEU A 198 12.48 -20.56 7.24
CA LEU A 198 12.14 -21.94 6.89
C LEU A 198 13.33 -22.89 7.01
N LYS A 199 14.53 -22.47 6.60
CA LYS A 199 15.76 -23.26 6.79
C LYS A 199 16.08 -23.47 8.27
N SER A 200 16.02 -22.40 9.07
CA SER A 200 16.26 -22.48 10.50
C SER A 200 15.25 -23.38 11.21
N TYR A 201 13.96 -23.31 10.84
CA TYR A 201 12.95 -24.24 11.34
C TYR A 201 13.24 -25.69 10.93
N ALA A 202 13.65 -25.91 9.68
CA ALA A 202 14.00 -27.24 9.19
C ALA A 202 15.21 -27.85 9.92
N ASP A 203 16.23 -27.04 10.22
CA ASP A 203 17.39 -27.45 11.01
C ASP A 203 16.98 -27.89 12.42
N ILE A 204 16.06 -27.15 13.06
CA ILE A 204 15.53 -27.49 14.40
C ILE A 204 14.83 -28.85 14.41
N ILE A 205 14.06 -29.18 13.37
CA ILE A 205 13.34 -30.46 13.27
C ILE A 205 14.17 -31.57 12.60
N GLY A 206 15.42 -31.29 12.21
CA GLY A 206 16.32 -32.26 11.59
C GLY A 206 16.01 -32.61 10.12
N ASN A 207 15.26 -31.77 9.40
CA ASN A 207 14.92 -31.99 7.99
C ASN A 207 16.02 -31.46 7.05
N LYS A 208 16.97 -32.34 6.69
CA LYS A 208 18.13 -31.99 5.85
C LYS A 208 17.79 -31.58 4.42
N LYS A 209 16.62 -31.97 3.88
CA LYS A 209 16.22 -31.61 2.51
C LYS A 209 16.06 -30.11 2.33
N ALA A 210 15.70 -29.40 3.40
CA ALA A 210 15.48 -27.96 3.39
C ALA A 210 16.76 -27.12 3.16
N SER A 211 17.94 -27.71 3.35
CA SER A 211 19.22 -27.00 3.12
C SER A 211 19.37 -26.47 1.69
N LEU A 212 18.70 -27.11 0.72
CA LEU A 212 18.72 -26.76 -0.69
C LEU A 212 17.68 -25.69 -1.09
N ILE A 213 16.72 -25.37 -0.21
CA ILE A 213 15.66 -24.40 -0.50
C ILE A 213 16.27 -23.06 -0.91
N THR A 214 15.80 -22.48 -2.00
CA THR A 214 16.17 -21.15 -2.45
C THR A 214 15.10 -20.13 -2.06
N THR A 215 15.40 -18.84 -2.25
CA THR A 215 14.35 -17.82 -2.12
C THR A 215 13.24 -17.99 -3.14
N ASP A 216 13.54 -18.53 -4.32
CA ASP A 216 12.55 -18.67 -5.37
C ASP A 216 11.57 -19.79 -5.05
N ASP A 217 12.04 -20.93 -4.53
CA ASP A 217 11.18 -22.05 -4.09
C ASP A 217 10.13 -21.59 -3.06
N VAL A 218 10.55 -20.75 -2.11
CA VAL A 218 9.65 -20.18 -1.10
C VAL A 218 8.61 -19.25 -1.72
N MET A 219 9.00 -18.51 -2.76
CA MET A 219 8.14 -17.48 -3.36
C MET A 219 7.26 -17.99 -4.50
N THR A 220 7.58 -19.16 -5.08
CA THR A 220 6.85 -19.78 -6.20
C THR A 220 5.35 -19.84 -5.98
N SER A 221 4.90 -20.03 -4.74
CA SER A 221 3.48 -20.09 -4.37
C SER A 221 3.09 -19.06 -3.31
N ALA A 222 3.96 -18.10 -3.01
CA ALA A 222 3.71 -17.10 -1.99
C ALA A 222 2.89 -15.94 -2.59
N ALA A 223 1.67 -15.74 -2.09
CA ALA A 223 0.92 -14.50 -2.24
C ALA A 223 1.31 -13.56 -1.10
N ALA A 224 1.94 -12.44 -1.44
CA ALA A 224 2.46 -11.47 -0.48
C ALA A 224 1.93 -10.06 -0.73
N MET A 225 1.58 -9.38 0.36
CA MET A 225 1.31 -7.95 0.44
C MET A 225 2.33 -7.33 1.39
N MET A 226 3.00 -6.26 0.99
CA MET A 226 4.00 -5.60 1.84
C MET A 226 4.00 -4.09 1.65
N SER A 227 4.04 -3.33 2.73
CA SER A 227 4.27 -1.89 2.68
C SER A 227 5.41 -1.50 3.60
N VAL A 228 6.42 -0.83 3.05
CA VAL A 228 7.48 -0.17 3.82
C VAL A 228 7.21 1.32 3.91
N PHE A 229 7.49 1.89 5.07
CA PHE A 229 7.42 3.32 5.33
C PHE A 229 8.81 3.80 5.76
N ILE A 230 9.56 4.39 4.84
CA ILE A 230 10.96 4.80 5.08
C ILE A 230 11.14 6.29 4.80
N ARG A 231 12.15 6.87 5.45
CA ARG A 231 12.57 8.26 5.20
C ARG A 231 13.38 8.33 3.92
N GLU A 232 13.17 9.39 3.14
CA GLU A 232 13.96 9.69 1.93
C GLU A 232 14.14 8.49 0.99
N PRO A 233 13.06 7.83 0.53
CA PRO A 233 13.18 6.68 -0.37
C PRO A 233 13.73 7.10 -1.73
N GLU A 234 14.57 6.24 -2.28
CA GLU A 234 15.19 6.34 -3.59
C GLU A 234 14.55 5.29 -4.51
N PHE A 235 14.10 5.74 -5.68
CA PHE A 235 13.45 4.88 -6.67
C PHE A 235 14.23 4.89 -7.97
N VAL A 236 14.13 3.79 -8.72
CA VAL A 236 14.62 3.75 -10.10
C VAL A 236 13.66 4.53 -10.98
N GLY A 237 14.15 5.62 -11.56
CA GLY A 237 13.38 6.46 -12.48
C GLY A 237 12.19 7.18 -11.84
N GLN A 238 11.41 7.87 -12.67
CA GLN A 238 10.31 8.71 -12.22
C GLN A 238 9.00 7.93 -11.99
N THR A 239 8.82 6.79 -12.66
CA THR A 239 7.61 5.97 -12.50
C THR A 239 7.55 5.28 -11.14
N LYS A 240 8.70 5.20 -10.45
CA LYS A 240 8.85 4.63 -9.09
C LYS A 240 8.44 3.18 -8.98
N ASP A 241 8.53 2.43 -10.08
CA ASP A 241 8.15 1.02 -10.12
C ASP A 241 9.13 0.13 -9.33
N LYS A 242 10.37 0.59 -9.06
CA LYS A 242 11.37 -0.17 -8.29
C LYS A 242 12.00 0.65 -7.17
N LEU A 243 12.04 0.11 -5.95
CA LEU A 243 12.75 0.72 -4.82
C LEU A 243 14.25 0.39 -4.88
N ALA A 244 15.09 1.42 -4.75
CA ALA A 244 16.55 1.32 -4.77
C ALA A 244 17.21 1.55 -3.40
N THR A 245 16.46 2.04 -2.40
CA THR A 245 16.99 2.31 -1.05
C THR A 245 17.54 1.05 -0.39
N VAL A 246 18.86 0.94 -0.28
CA VAL A 246 19.56 -0.24 0.27
C VAL A 246 19.11 -0.55 1.71
N GLU A 247 18.90 0.48 2.54
CA GLU A 247 18.48 0.29 3.94
C GLU A 247 17.12 -0.42 4.07
N ALA A 248 16.24 -0.30 3.07
CA ALA A 248 14.92 -0.92 3.10
C ALA A 248 14.99 -2.45 3.19
N GLN A 249 16.01 -3.07 2.59
CA GLN A 249 16.25 -4.51 2.70
C GLN A 249 16.47 -4.91 4.16
N ARG A 250 17.41 -4.23 4.84
CA ARG A 250 17.77 -4.50 6.24
C ARG A 250 16.59 -4.25 7.19
N ILE A 251 15.80 -3.22 6.92
CA ILE A 251 14.59 -2.91 7.71
C ILE A 251 13.59 -4.05 7.62
N VAL A 252 13.31 -4.55 6.41
CA VAL A 252 12.38 -5.67 6.21
C VAL A 252 12.90 -6.96 6.82
N GLU A 253 14.18 -7.30 6.62
CA GLU A 253 14.77 -8.51 7.19
C GLU A 253 14.64 -8.54 8.72
N ASN A 254 15.00 -7.44 9.38
CA ASN A 254 14.91 -7.34 10.84
C ASN A 254 13.47 -7.35 11.35
N ALA A 255 12.54 -6.74 10.62
CA ALA A 255 11.13 -6.71 11.00
C ALA A 255 10.48 -8.10 10.92
N ILE A 256 10.94 -8.96 10.01
CA ILE A 256 10.29 -10.22 9.68
C ILE A 256 10.90 -11.42 10.39
N ARG A 257 12.21 -11.42 10.63
CA ARG A 257 12.94 -12.59 11.16
C ARG A 257 12.30 -13.17 12.42
N ASP A 258 12.27 -12.39 13.51
CA ASP A 258 11.81 -12.90 14.80
C ASP A 258 10.29 -13.23 14.78
N PRO A 259 9.40 -12.40 14.17
CA PRO A 259 7.99 -12.77 14.04
C PRO A 259 7.74 -14.02 13.20
N PHE A 260 8.53 -14.26 12.14
CA PHE A 260 8.35 -15.44 11.31
C PHE A 260 8.80 -16.71 12.03
N ASP A 261 9.93 -16.65 12.74
CA ASP A 261 10.39 -17.74 13.61
C ASP A 261 9.32 -18.09 14.66
N HIS A 262 8.73 -17.07 15.31
CA HIS A 262 7.62 -17.27 16.25
C HIS A 262 6.37 -17.87 15.59
N TRP A 263 6.01 -17.43 14.38
CA TRP A 263 4.85 -17.94 13.67
C TRP A 263 5.01 -19.41 13.28
N LEU A 264 6.21 -19.82 12.84
CA LEU A 264 6.54 -21.23 12.57
C LEU A 264 6.49 -22.07 13.86
N ALA A 265 7.07 -21.56 14.95
CA ALA A 265 7.10 -22.26 16.24
C ALA A 265 5.72 -22.36 16.91
N ALA A 266 4.83 -21.40 16.67
CA ALA A 266 3.49 -21.38 17.26
C ALA A 266 2.58 -22.51 16.75
N SER A 267 2.84 -23.04 15.55
CA SER A 267 2.10 -24.18 15.01
C SER A 267 2.99 -25.11 14.18
N PRO A 268 3.71 -26.05 14.82
CA PRO A 268 4.60 -26.98 14.13
C PRO A 268 3.92 -27.78 13.01
N GLN A 269 2.63 -28.10 13.18
CA GLN A 269 1.86 -28.80 12.15
C GLN A 269 1.71 -27.95 10.87
N GLN A 270 1.45 -26.65 11.00
CA GLN A 270 1.32 -25.74 9.86
C GLN A 270 2.68 -25.45 9.24
N ALA A 271 3.70 -25.26 10.08
CA ALA A 271 5.08 -25.06 9.63
C ALA A 271 5.63 -26.27 8.85
N ASN A 272 5.34 -27.50 9.30
CA ASN A 272 5.72 -28.71 8.56
C ASN A 272 5.03 -28.82 7.21
N LYS A 273 3.72 -28.53 7.15
CA LYS A 273 2.98 -28.49 5.87
C LYS A 273 3.58 -27.49 4.89
N LEU A 274 3.91 -26.29 5.37
CA LEU A 274 4.55 -25.27 4.55
C LEU A 274 5.94 -25.71 4.07
N LEU A 275 6.74 -26.28 4.97
CA LEU A 275 8.09 -26.74 4.63
C LEU A 275 8.06 -27.86 3.57
N GLU A 276 7.18 -28.86 3.74
CA GLU A 276 6.98 -29.93 2.75
C GLU A 276 6.50 -29.36 1.42
N TRP A 277 5.52 -28.45 1.44
CA TRP A 277 5.02 -27.79 0.24
C TRP A 277 6.11 -27.05 -0.56
N VAL A 278 7.02 -26.37 0.15
CA VAL A 278 8.16 -25.66 -0.48
C VAL A 278 9.22 -26.62 -1.00
N ILE A 279 9.43 -27.79 -0.37
CA ILE A 279 10.41 -28.78 -0.81
C ILE A 279 9.93 -29.55 -2.05
N ASP A 280 8.63 -29.80 -2.14
CA ASP A 280 8.04 -30.66 -3.18
C ASP A 280 7.76 -29.93 -4.51
N ARG A 281 7.82 -28.59 -4.52
CA ARG A 281 7.67 -27.77 -5.73
C ARG A 281 9.01 -27.37 -6.32
#